data_AF-A0A1F8SRI6-F1
#
_entry.id   AF-A0A1F8SRI6-F1
#
_cell.length_a   1.000
_cell.length_b   1.000
_cell.length_c   1.000
_cell.angle_alpha   90.00
_cell.angle_beta   90.00
_cell.angle_gamma   90.00
#
_symmetry.space_group_name_H-M   'P 1'
#
loop_
_entity.id
_entity.type
_entity.pdbx_description
1 polymer ?
#
loop_
_entity_poly.entity_id
_entity_poly.type
_entity_poly.pdbx_seq_one_letter_code
_entity_poly.pdbx_strand_id
1 'polypeptide(L)'
;MPSITQPLRDEHKELYRQVENLRLAGDVVNESLTTLAHDKIEQAYNFLVYQLIPHAQAEDKALYPMVQKVMGSPQATATMIRDHVEVERLTQELGTLRVHKSQLSVTFEQVYALRRVLYGLYALVKLHFAKEEEIYLPLLDAKLTAEEAHAMFEAMEAAANEAKARLPR
;
A
#
# COMPACT_ATOMS: atom_id res chain seq x y z
N MET A 1 22.68 -17.78 1.66
CA MET A 1 22.55 -16.57 2.50
C MET A 1 21.28 -15.86 2.07
N PRO A 2 20.50 -15.25 2.99
CA PRO A 2 19.35 -14.44 2.59
C PRO A 2 19.78 -13.32 1.63
N SER A 3 18.89 -12.90 0.73
CA SER A 3 19.19 -11.83 -0.20
C SER A 3 19.31 -10.49 0.53
N ILE A 4 19.96 -9.50 -0.08
CA ILE A 4 20.20 -8.21 0.56
C ILE A 4 18.89 -7.46 0.83
N THR A 5 17.87 -7.73 0.01
CA THR A 5 16.50 -7.20 0.15
C THR A 5 15.57 -8.08 0.98
N GLN A 6 16.05 -9.16 1.61
CA GLN A 6 15.21 -10.07 2.40
C GLN A 6 14.36 -9.37 3.48
N PRO A 7 14.88 -8.38 4.23
CA PRO A 7 14.06 -7.66 5.22
C PRO A 7 12.81 -7.01 4.61
N LEU A 8 12.91 -6.44 3.40
CA LEU A 8 11.79 -5.81 2.72
C LEU A 8 10.77 -6.84 2.22
N ARG A 9 11.24 -7.99 1.74
CA ARG A 9 10.35 -9.12 1.37
C ARG A 9 9.57 -9.64 2.57
N ASP A 10 10.21 -9.68 3.74
CA ASP A 10 9.54 -10.09 4.97
C ASP A 10 8.48 -9.05 5.40
N GLU A 11 8.77 -7.74 5.27
CA GLU A 11 7.78 -6.67 5.47
C GLU A 11 6.62 -6.77 4.46
N HIS A 12 6.91 -6.92 3.17
CA HIS A 12 5.91 -7.09 2.11
C HIS A 12 5.00 -8.29 2.41
N LYS A 13 5.56 -9.42 2.86
CA LYS A 13 4.78 -10.60 3.26
C LYS A 13 3.78 -10.29 4.39
N GLU A 14 4.14 -9.43 5.34
CA GLU A 14 3.25 -8.99 6.41
C GLU A 14 2.14 -8.08 5.88
N LEU A 15 2.49 -7.10 5.03
CA LEU A 15 1.53 -6.20 4.38
C LEU A 15 0.57 -6.96 3.46
N TYR A 16 1.06 -7.94 2.71
CA TYR A 16 0.26 -8.72 1.77
C TYR A 16 -0.87 -9.50 2.46
N ARG A 17 -0.64 -9.97 3.69
CA ARG A 17 -1.71 -10.58 4.50
C ARG A 17 -2.84 -9.58 4.80
N GLN A 18 -2.50 -8.31 4.97
CA GLN A 18 -3.48 -7.24 5.17
C GLN A 18 -4.14 -6.80 3.87
N VAL A 19 -3.45 -6.86 2.73
CA VAL A 19 -4.02 -6.55 1.40
C VAL A 19 -5.24 -7.43 1.10
N GLU A 20 -5.21 -8.71 1.49
CA GLU A 20 -6.37 -9.60 1.33
C GLU A 20 -7.62 -9.12 2.10
N ASN A 21 -7.46 -8.32 3.17
CA ASN A 21 -8.59 -7.73 3.88
C ASN A 21 -9.37 -6.71 3.02
N LEU A 22 -8.75 -6.10 2.01
CA LEU A 22 -9.44 -5.20 1.07
C LEU A 22 -10.50 -5.96 0.27
N ARG A 23 -10.14 -7.13 -0.25
CA ARG A 23 -11.07 -8.01 -0.96
C ARG A 23 -12.17 -8.51 -0.03
N LEU A 24 -11.81 -9.00 1.16
CA LEU A 24 -12.77 -9.49 2.14
C LEU A 24 -13.75 -8.39 2.59
N ALA A 25 -13.30 -7.14 2.71
CA ALA A 25 -14.19 -6.01 2.97
C ALA A 25 -15.17 -5.81 1.81
N GLY A 26 -14.71 -5.85 0.56
CA GLY A 26 -15.56 -5.74 -0.63
C GLY A 26 -16.61 -6.86 -0.74
N ASP A 27 -16.24 -8.08 -0.32
CA ASP A 27 -17.13 -9.26 -0.36
C ASP A 27 -18.35 -9.05 0.56
N VAL A 28 -18.12 -8.50 1.76
CA VAL A 28 -19.17 -8.32 2.78
C VAL A 28 -20.02 -7.06 2.58
N VAL A 29 -19.60 -6.14 1.69
CA VAL A 29 -20.41 -4.99 1.29
C VAL A 29 -21.63 -5.47 0.49
N ASN A 30 -22.82 -5.22 1.03
CA ASN A 30 -24.10 -5.57 0.45
C ASN A 30 -25.12 -4.44 0.66
N GLU A 31 -26.35 -4.62 0.18
CA GLU A 31 -27.43 -3.63 0.21
C GLU A 31 -27.77 -3.11 1.62
N SER A 32 -27.48 -3.89 2.66
CA SER A 32 -27.55 -3.48 4.07
C SER A 32 -26.19 -3.67 4.73
N LEU A 33 -25.51 -2.57 5.08
CA LEU A 33 -24.24 -2.68 5.79
C LEU A 33 -24.46 -3.20 7.21
N THR A 34 -24.03 -4.44 7.42
CA THR A 34 -23.98 -5.04 8.75
C THR A 34 -22.85 -4.40 9.56
N THR A 35 -22.90 -4.53 10.89
CA THR A 35 -21.78 -4.12 11.76
C THR A 35 -20.45 -4.74 11.33
N LEU A 36 -20.48 -5.99 10.86
CA LEU A 36 -19.31 -6.68 10.31
C LEU A 36 -18.75 -5.96 9.08
N ALA A 37 -19.61 -5.53 8.15
CA ALA A 37 -19.18 -4.80 6.96
C ALA A 37 -18.51 -3.46 7.33
N HIS A 38 -19.10 -2.70 8.26
CA HIS A 38 -18.47 -1.48 8.77
C HIS A 38 -17.10 -1.77 9.40
N ASP A 39 -16.99 -2.78 10.26
CA ASP A 39 -15.73 -3.13 10.92
C ASP A 39 -14.65 -3.53 9.91
N LYS A 40 -15.00 -4.26 8.86
CA LYS A 40 -14.07 -4.64 7.79
C LYS A 40 -13.63 -3.46 6.93
N ILE A 41 -14.55 -2.55 6.60
CA ILE A 41 -14.23 -1.31 5.86
C ILE A 41 -13.30 -0.43 6.69
N GLU A 42 -13.57 -0.24 7.98
CA GLU A 42 -12.72 0.56 8.87
C GLU A 42 -11.33 -0.08 9.05
N GLN A 43 -11.25 -1.41 9.22
CA GLN A 43 -9.97 -2.12 9.27
C GLN A 43 -9.17 -1.93 7.98
N ALA A 44 -9.81 -2.07 6.81
CA ALA A 44 -9.18 -1.85 5.51
C ALA A 44 -8.68 -0.41 5.36
N TYR A 45 -9.50 0.58 5.70
CA TYR A 45 -9.12 1.99 5.65
C TYR A 45 -7.93 2.29 6.58
N ASN A 46 -7.96 1.81 7.82
CA ASN A 46 -6.89 2.01 8.77
C ASN A 46 -5.57 1.35 8.33
N PHE A 47 -5.64 0.15 7.75
CA PHE A 47 -4.46 -0.49 7.15
C PHE A 47 -3.84 0.41 6.06
N LEU A 48 -4.65 0.92 5.13
CA LEU A 48 -4.16 1.78 4.05
C LEU A 48 -3.48 3.04 4.59
N VAL A 49 -4.15 3.75 5.52
CA VAL A 49 -3.69 5.04 6.04
C VAL A 49 -2.48 4.90 6.95
N TYR A 50 -2.48 3.93 7.87
CA TYR A 50 -1.48 3.86 8.95
C TYR A 50 -0.31 2.92 8.65
N GLN A 51 -0.43 2.06 7.63
CA GLN A 51 0.61 1.08 7.28
C GLN A 51 1.05 1.21 5.82
N LEU A 52 0.13 1.02 4.86
CA LEU A 52 0.50 0.92 3.45
C LEU A 52 1.01 2.24 2.86
N ILE A 53 0.30 3.35 3.07
CA ILE A 53 0.70 4.66 2.54
C ILE A 53 2.06 5.12 3.12
N PRO A 54 2.30 5.04 4.45
CA PRO A 54 3.62 5.34 4.99
C PRO A 54 4.76 4.50 4.40
N HIS A 55 4.49 3.22 4.10
CA HIS A 55 5.43 2.33 3.43
C HIS A 55 5.72 2.78 1.99
N ALA A 56 4.68 3.02 1.18
CA ALA A 56 4.81 3.54 -0.18
C ALA A 56 5.61 4.86 -0.25
N GLN A 57 5.37 5.76 0.70
CA GLN A 57 6.13 7.02 0.81
C GLN A 57 7.60 6.82 1.19
N ALA A 58 7.92 5.76 1.94
CA ALA A 58 9.29 5.38 2.23
C ALA A 58 10.00 4.81 0.99
N GLU A 59 9.29 4.00 0.20
CA GLU A 59 9.80 3.47 -1.07
C GLU A 59 10.10 4.61 -2.06
N ASP A 60 9.18 5.56 -2.21
CA ASP A 60 9.36 6.75 -3.06
C ASP A 60 10.63 7.54 -2.69
N LYS A 61 10.90 7.69 -1.39
CA LYS A 61 12.01 8.50 -0.89
C LYS A 61 13.35 7.79 -0.87
N ALA A 62 13.38 6.46 -0.75
CA ALA A 62 14.61 5.72 -0.48
C ALA A 62 14.84 4.54 -1.43
N LEU A 63 13.84 3.68 -1.67
CA LEU A 63 13.98 2.51 -2.54
C LEU A 63 14.09 2.92 -4.02
N TYR A 64 13.16 3.74 -4.50
CA TYR A 64 13.08 4.10 -5.92
C TYR A 64 14.29 4.90 -6.44
N PRO A 65 14.91 5.82 -5.68
CA PRO A 65 16.18 6.41 -6.08
C PRO A 65 17.29 5.39 -6.32
N MET A 66 17.35 4.30 -5.54
CA MET A 66 18.31 3.22 -5.75
C MET A 66 18.02 2.44 -7.02
N VAL A 67 16.75 2.14 -7.30
CA VAL A 67 16.32 1.50 -8.56
C VAL A 67 16.69 2.37 -9.76
N GLN A 68 16.38 3.67 -9.72
CA GLN A 68 16.72 4.63 -10.77
C GLN A 68 18.22 4.71 -11.02
N LYS A 69 19.03 4.73 -9.95
CA LYS A 69 20.50 4.71 -10.01
C LYS A 69 21.00 3.44 -10.70
N VAL A 70 20.52 2.27 -10.26
CA VAL A 70 20.95 0.96 -10.80
C VAL A 70 20.54 0.79 -12.28
N MET A 71 19.35 1.26 -12.65
CA MET A 71 18.86 1.20 -14.04
C MET A 71 19.41 2.33 -14.92
N GLY A 72 20.09 3.32 -14.36
CA GLY A 72 20.64 4.47 -15.09
C GLY A 72 19.57 5.36 -15.72
N SER A 73 18.34 5.36 -15.18
CA SER A 73 17.21 6.11 -15.73
C SER A 73 16.37 6.75 -14.63
N PRO A 74 16.23 8.09 -14.59
CA PRO A 74 15.37 8.78 -13.63
C PRO A 74 13.87 8.43 -13.76
N GLN A 75 13.46 7.90 -14.91
CA GLN A 75 12.06 7.53 -15.18
C GLN A 75 11.77 6.04 -14.92
N ALA A 76 12.75 5.27 -14.44
CA ALA A 76 12.63 3.82 -14.22
C ALA A 76 11.48 3.44 -13.28
N THR A 77 11.12 4.32 -12.34
CA THR A 77 10.07 4.10 -11.33
C THR A 77 8.83 4.99 -11.50
N ALA A 78 8.74 5.75 -12.61
CA ALA A 78 7.64 6.70 -12.82
C ALA A 78 6.26 6.02 -12.83
N THR A 79 6.17 4.80 -13.35
CA THR A 79 4.94 4.00 -13.34
C THR A 79 4.57 3.53 -11.93
N MET A 80 5.54 3.27 -11.06
CA MET A 80 5.31 2.85 -9.68
C MET A 80 4.84 4.02 -8.81
N ILE A 81 5.45 5.19 -8.99
CA ILE A 81 4.99 6.44 -8.35
C ILE A 81 3.54 6.77 -8.78
N ARG A 82 3.20 6.54 -10.05
CA ARG A 82 1.82 6.74 -10.52
C ARG A 82 0.83 5.78 -9.84
N ASP A 83 1.23 4.56 -9.53
CA ASP A 83 0.42 3.63 -8.76
C ASP A 83 0.21 4.14 -7.34
N HIS A 84 1.25 4.63 -6.66
CA HIS A 84 1.13 5.24 -5.32
C HIS A 84 0.10 6.38 -5.31
N VAL A 85 0.16 7.26 -6.31
CA VAL A 85 -0.85 8.34 -6.47
C VAL A 85 -2.27 7.79 -6.62
N GLU A 86 -2.46 6.67 -7.33
CA GLU A 86 -3.78 6.05 -7.47
C GLU A 86 -4.26 5.39 -6.17
N VAL A 87 -3.36 4.71 -5.45
CA VAL A 87 -3.65 4.11 -4.15
C VAL A 87 -4.06 5.18 -3.15
N GLU A 88 -3.34 6.31 -3.08
CA GLU A 88 -3.71 7.43 -2.23
C GLU A 88 -5.08 8.01 -2.61
N ARG A 89 -5.32 8.24 -3.91
CA ARG A 89 -6.61 8.76 -4.41
C ARG A 89 -7.78 7.84 -4.05
N LEU A 90 -7.64 6.53 -4.27
CA LEU A 90 -8.67 5.55 -3.92
C LEU A 90 -8.84 5.39 -2.41
N THR A 91 -7.77 5.54 -1.63
CA THR A 91 -7.84 5.54 -0.16
C THR A 91 -8.60 6.75 0.36
N GLN A 92 -8.38 7.93 -0.22
CA GLN A 92 -9.15 9.13 0.10
C GLN A 92 -10.63 8.95 -0.24
N GLU A 93 -10.93 8.36 -1.40
CA GLU A 93 -12.29 8.04 -1.81
C GLU A 93 -12.96 7.01 -0.87
N LEU A 94 -12.24 5.95 -0.47
CA LEU A 94 -12.73 5.04 0.57
C LEU A 94 -13.02 5.80 1.86
N GLY A 95 -12.16 6.77 2.18
CA GLY A 95 -12.33 7.66 3.31
C GLY A 95 -13.62 8.48 3.27
N THR A 96 -14.06 8.96 2.11
CA THR A 96 -15.31 9.71 1.99
C THR A 96 -16.53 8.80 1.94
N LEU A 97 -16.39 7.60 1.39
CA LEU A 97 -17.45 6.60 1.28
C LEU A 97 -17.71 5.85 2.59
N ARG A 98 -16.73 5.78 3.50
CA ARG A 98 -16.90 5.05 4.77
C ARG A 98 -17.97 5.74 5.61
N VAL A 99 -19.05 5.00 5.85
CA VAL A 99 -20.20 5.48 6.63
C VAL A 99 -19.94 5.18 8.10
N HIS A 100 -20.15 6.17 8.97
CA HIS A 100 -20.01 5.96 10.42
C HIS A 100 -21.06 4.97 10.91
N LYS A 101 -20.73 4.15 11.91
CA LYS A 101 -21.62 3.09 12.46
C LYS A 101 -23.03 3.56 12.84
N SER A 102 -23.24 4.85 13.05
CA SER A 102 -24.55 5.46 13.35
C SER A 102 -25.49 5.57 12.15
N GLN A 103 -24.99 5.38 10.92
CA GLN A 103 -25.78 5.43 9.68
C GLN A 103 -25.85 4.02 9.07
N LEU A 104 -26.90 3.28 9.43
CA LEU A 104 -27.11 1.89 8.97
C LEU A 104 -27.75 1.77 7.58
N SER A 105 -28.27 2.87 7.02
CA SER A 105 -28.84 2.89 5.68
C SER A 105 -27.85 3.44 4.68
N VAL A 106 -27.50 2.63 3.67
CA VAL A 106 -26.71 3.05 2.51
C VAL A 106 -27.52 2.93 1.24
N THR A 107 -27.21 3.77 0.25
CA THR A 107 -27.79 3.65 -1.09
C THR A 107 -27.09 2.55 -1.89
N PHE A 108 -27.77 2.01 -2.90
CA PHE A 108 -27.14 1.08 -3.85
C PHE A 108 -25.90 1.68 -4.52
N GLU A 109 -25.91 2.96 -4.81
CA GLU A 109 -24.76 3.68 -5.39
C GLU A 109 -23.55 3.66 -4.45
N GLN A 110 -23.76 3.86 -3.14
CA GLN A 110 -22.69 3.77 -2.15
C GLN A 110 -22.13 2.34 -2.05
N VAL A 111 -23.00 1.33 -2.08
CA VAL A 111 -22.59 -0.10 -2.08
C VAL A 111 -21.71 -0.42 -3.29
N TYR A 112 -22.11 0.02 -4.49
CA TYR A 112 -21.31 -0.19 -5.69
C TYR A 112 -19.99 0.59 -5.65
N ALA A 113 -20.00 1.83 -5.17
CA ALA A 113 -18.79 2.64 -5.03
C ALA A 113 -17.79 2.01 -4.05
N LEU A 114 -18.25 1.57 -2.87
CA LEU A 114 -17.42 0.88 -1.88
C LEU A 114 -16.77 -0.37 -2.46
N ARG A 115 -17.56 -1.25 -3.11
CA ARG A 115 -17.03 -2.46 -3.75
C ARG A 115 -16.00 -2.15 -4.83
N ARG A 116 -16.31 -1.17 -5.70
CA ARG A 116 -15.41 -0.74 -6.76
C ARG A 116 -14.07 -0.27 -6.20
N VAL A 117 -14.08 0.55 -5.16
CA VAL A 117 -12.86 1.07 -4.52
C VAL A 117 -12.08 -0.05 -3.83
N LEU A 118 -12.75 -0.90 -3.04
CA LEU A 118 -12.10 -1.98 -2.30
C LEU A 118 -11.46 -3.03 -3.21
N TYR A 119 -12.15 -3.47 -4.25
CA TYR A 119 -11.58 -4.40 -5.23
C TYR A 119 -10.51 -3.74 -6.10
N GLY A 120 -10.68 -2.46 -6.45
CA GLY A 120 -9.68 -1.69 -7.18
C GLY A 120 -8.37 -1.57 -6.41
N LEU A 121 -8.45 -1.19 -5.12
CA LEU A 121 -7.30 -1.14 -4.21
C LEU A 121 -6.65 -2.52 -4.06
N TYR A 122 -7.44 -3.57 -3.85
CA TYR A 122 -6.93 -4.93 -3.75
C TYR A 122 -6.10 -5.32 -4.98
N ALA A 123 -6.66 -5.18 -6.18
CA ALA A 123 -6.00 -5.58 -7.41
C ALA A 123 -4.75 -4.73 -7.70
N LEU A 124 -4.86 -3.42 -7.48
CA LEU A 124 -3.76 -2.48 -7.73
C LEU A 124 -2.58 -2.74 -6.80
N VAL A 125 -2.81 -2.81 -5.48
CA VAL A 125 -1.74 -3.01 -4.48
C VAL A 125 -1.10 -4.39 -4.64
N LYS A 126 -1.91 -5.42 -4.96
CA LYS A 126 -1.40 -6.77 -5.21
C LYS A 126 -0.46 -6.83 -6.41
N LEU A 127 -0.84 -6.17 -7.52
CA LEU A 127 0.03 -6.06 -8.70
C LEU A 127 1.25 -5.20 -8.42
N HIS A 128 1.10 -4.14 -7.62
CA HIS A 128 2.20 -3.27 -7.23
C HIS A 128 3.32 -4.05 -6.53
N PHE A 129 2.99 -4.81 -5.47
CA PHE A 129 3.98 -5.64 -4.77
C PHE A 129 4.64 -6.66 -5.68
N ALA A 130 3.87 -7.30 -6.58
CA ALA A 130 4.45 -8.24 -7.54
C ALA A 130 5.52 -7.59 -8.42
N LYS A 131 5.30 -6.34 -8.88
CA LYS A 131 6.33 -5.61 -9.65
C LYS A 131 7.59 -5.36 -8.84
N GLU A 132 7.47 -5.00 -7.57
CA GLU A 132 8.65 -4.79 -6.72
C GLU A 132 9.39 -6.10 -6.47
N GLU A 133 8.67 -7.12 -5.99
CA GLU A 133 9.25 -8.40 -5.61
C GLU A 133 9.89 -9.16 -6.78
N GLU A 134 9.28 -9.09 -7.97
CA GLU A 134 9.70 -9.85 -9.15
C GLU A 134 10.69 -9.08 -10.04
N ILE A 135 10.70 -7.74 -9.98
CA ILE A 135 11.50 -6.92 -10.90
C ILE A 135 12.56 -6.11 -10.14
N TYR A 136 12.15 -5.30 -9.17
CA TYR A 136 13.07 -4.35 -8.52
C TYR A 136 13.94 -5.01 -7.46
N LEU A 137 13.38 -5.80 -6.56
CA LEU A 137 14.16 -6.41 -5.49
C LEU A 137 15.24 -7.38 -6.01
N PRO A 138 14.99 -8.23 -7.03
CA PRO A 138 16.04 -9.06 -7.63
C PRO A 138 17.13 -8.23 -8.33
N LEU A 139 16.75 -7.09 -8.93
CA LEU A 139 17.71 -6.17 -9.54
C LEU A 139 18.62 -5.55 -8.48
N LEU A 140 18.06 -5.10 -7.36
CA LEU A 140 18.82 -4.54 -6.24
C LEU A 140 19.71 -5.59 -5.57
N ASP A 141 19.19 -6.80 -5.36
CA ASP A 141 19.95 -7.95 -4.85
C ASP A 141 21.22 -8.22 -5.68
N ALA A 142 21.15 -8.01 -7.00
CA ALA A 142 22.27 -8.25 -7.91
C ALA A 142 23.26 -7.08 -8.02
N LYS A 143 22.90 -5.88 -7.52
CA LYS A 143 23.61 -4.63 -7.87
C LYS A 143 24.05 -3.79 -6.69
N LEU A 144 23.40 -3.89 -5.54
CA LEU A 144 23.77 -3.14 -4.34
C LEU A 144 24.86 -3.82 -3.52
N THR A 145 25.69 -3.02 -2.87
CA THR A 145 26.53 -3.50 -1.75
C THR A 145 25.73 -3.56 -0.45
N ALA A 146 26.27 -4.25 0.56
CA ALA A 146 25.64 -4.33 1.88
C ALA A 146 25.49 -2.96 2.55
N GLU A 147 26.46 -2.08 2.35
CA GLU A 147 26.45 -0.72 2.87
C GLU A 147 25.37 0.12 2.18
N GLU A 148 25.21 0.00 0.86
CA GLU A 148 24.15 0.71 0.13
C GLU A 148 22.75 0.23 0.53
N ALA A 149 22.56 -1.09 0.68
CA ALA A 149 21.29 -1.64 1.13
C ALA A 149 20.97 -1.23 2.59
N HIS A 150 21.96 -1.22 3.47
CA HIS A 150 21.77 -0.77 4.85
C HIS A 150 21.33 0.70 4.91
N ALA A 151 22.04 1.59 4.19
CA ALA A 151 21.68 3.01 4.12
C ALA A 151 20.29 3.23 3.52
N MET A 152 19.91 2.43 2.51
CA MET A 152 18.57 2.45 1.93
C MET A 152 17.50 2.09 2.98
N PHE A 153 17.72 1.06 3.79
CA PHE A 153 16.77 0.66 4.84
C PHE A 153 16.65 1.70 5.96
N GLU A 154 17.76 2.29 6.42
CA GLU A 154 17.72 3.39 7.39
C GLU A 154 16.92 4.58 6.86
N ALA A 155 17.10 4.91 5.58
CA ALA A 155 16.35 5.99 4.93
C ALA A 155 14.86 5.65 4.80
N MET A 156 14.52 4.40 4.48
CA MET A 156 13.12 3.93 4.44
C MET A 156 12.46 4.02 5.82
N GLU A 157 13.12 3.56 6.88
CA GLU A 157 12.58 3.63 8.25
C GLU A 157 12.35 5.08 8.68
N ALA A 158 13.31 5.97 8.44
CA ALA A 158 13.18 7.38 8.74
C ALA A 158 12.01 8.02 7.98
N ALA A 159 11.87 7.72 6.69
CA ALA A 159 10.80 8.21 5.84
C ALA A 159 9.41 7.70 6.28
N ALA A 160 9.29 6.42 6.64
CA ALA A 160 8.05 5.84 7.13
C ALA A 160 7.63 6.46 8.47
N ASN A 161 8.59 6.71 9.38
CA ASN A 161 8.34 7.37 10.65
C ASN A 161 7.89 8.83 10.46
N GLU A 162 8.51 9.55 9.54
CA GLU A 162 8.10 10.92 9.18
C GLU A 162 6.67 10.93 8.61
N ALA A 163 6.35 9.99 7.70
CA ALA A 163 5.01 9.86 7.14
C ALA A 163 3.97 9.59 8.24
N LYS A 164 4.23 8.64 9.14
CA LYS A 164 3.37 8.33 10.28
C LYS A 164 3.17 9.51 11.23
N ALA A 165 4.21 10.32 11.46
CA ALA A 165 4.13 11.50 12.33
C ALA A 165 3.20 12.61 11.79
N ARG A 166 2.92 12.62 10.49
CA ARG A 166 2.02 13.58 9.83
C ARG A 166 0.55 13.13 9.83
N LEU A 167 0.29 11.87 10.22
CA LEU A 167 -1.08 11.35 10.25
C LEU A 167 -1.88 11.98 11.41
N PRO A 168 -3.18 12.26 11.21
CA PRO A 168 -4.05 12.71 12.28
C PRO A 168 -4.12 11.64 13.38
N ARG A 169 -4.03 12.08 14.64
CA ARG A 169 -4.15 11.25 15.84
C ARG A 169 -5.59 10.92 16.17
#